data_AF-A0A830CTV9-F1
#
_entry.id   AF-A0A830CTV9-F1
#
_cell.length_a   1.000
_cell.length_b   1.000
_cell.length_c   1.000
_cell.angle_alpha   90.00
_cell.angle_beta   90.00
_cell.angle_gamma   90.00
#
_symmetry.space_group_name_H-M   'P 1'
#
loop_
_entity.id
_entity.type
_entity.pdbx_description
1 polymer ?
#
loop_
_entity_poly.entity_id
_entity_poly.type
_entity_poly.pdbx_seq_one_letter_code
_entity_poly.pdbx_strand_id
1 'polypeptide(L)'
;MASRKGCTTSQLALAWVHHQGDDVSPIPGTTKIENFNDNVGALSVKLTPGEMNQLSDLAKLVKGDRYPFMANTWINANTPPLFSWKSD
;
A
#
# COMPACT_ATOMS: atom_id res chain seq x y z
N MET A 1 -7.41 6.00 -15.31
CA MET A 1 -8.51 5.01 -15.24
C MET A 1 -9.39 5.27 -14.03
N ALA A 2 -8.84 5.52 -12.85
CA ALA A 2 -9.59 5.76 -11.61
C ALA A 2 -10.69 6.83 -11.76
N SER A 3 -10.38 7.99 -12.35
CA SER A 3 -11.37 9.04 -12.66
C SER A 3 -12.53 8.57 -13.55
N ARG A 4 -12.27 7.68 -14.53
CA ARG A 4 -13.32 7.11 -15.39
C ARG A 4 -14.24 6.17 -14.61
N LYS A 5 -13.74 5.52 -13.56
CA LYS A 5 -14.52 4.61 -12.69
C LYS A 5 -15.08 5.33 -11.46
N GLY A 6 -14.84 6.63 -11.30
CA GLY A 6 -15.29 7.41 -10.14
C GLY A 6 -14.67 6.98 -8.82
N CYS A 7 -13.45 6.41 -8.84
CA CYS A 7 -12.73 5.98 -7.64
C CYS A 7 -11.38 6.69 -7.50
N THR A 8 -10.77 6.58 -6.33
CA THR A 8 -9.41 7.08 -6.09
C THR A 8 -8.37 6.14 -6.71
N THR A 9 -7.16 6.63 -6.94
CA THR A 9 -6.06 5.81 -7.47
C THR A 9 -5.68 4.68 -6.50
N SER A 10 -5.75 4.92 -5.19
CA SER A 10 -5.55 3.90 -4.15
C SER A 10 -6.62 2.81 -4.22
N GLN A 11 -7.90 3.20 -4.34
CA GLN A 11 -9.00 2.26 -4.56
C GLN A 11 -8.80 1.40 -5.80
N LEU A 12 -8.43 2.01 -6.93
CA LEU A 12 -8.19 1.27 -8.17
C LEU A 12 -7.04 0.27 -8.03
N ALA A 13 -5.94 0.68 -7.39
CA ALA A 13 -4.78 -0.17 -7.19
C ALA A 13 -5.12 -1.36 -6.27
N LEU A 14 -5.79 -1.10 -5.14
CA LEU A 14 -6.19 -2.15 -4.21
C LEU A 14 -7.23 -3.10 -4.83
N ALA A 15 -8.17 -2.57 -5.62
CA ALA A 15 -9.14 -3.38 -6.37
C ALA A 15 -8.43 -4.32 -7.35
N TRP A 16 -7.38 -3.86 -8.04
CA TRP A 16 -6.59 -4.72 -8.93
C TRP A 16 -5.91 -5.87 -8.18
N VAL A 17 -5.44 -5.63 -6.95
CA VAL A 17 -4.87 -6.70 -6.10
C VAL A 17 -5.94 -7.71 -5.71
N HIS A 18 -7.12 -7.24 -5.28
CA HIS A 18 -8.26 -8.13 -4.97
C HIS A 18 -8.69 -8.99 -6.16
N HIS A 19 -8.57 -8.50 -7.40
CA HIS A 19 -8.95 -9.24 -8.60
C HIS A 19 -7.87 -10.21 -9.11
N GLN A 20 -6.74 -10.38 -8.40
CA GLN A 20 -5.70 -11.34 -8.80
C GLN A 20 -6.11 -12.80 -8.58
N GLY A 21 -7.04 -13.06 -7.65
CA GLY A 21 -7.54 -14.40 -7.35
C GLY A 21 -8.38 -14.42 -6.07
N ASP A 22 -9.24 -15.43 -5.94
CA ASP A 22 -10.09 -15.62 -4.75
C ASP A 22 -9.28 -16.01 -3.50
N ASP A 23 -8.03 -16.41 -3.69
CA ASP A 23 -7.03 -16.73 -2.67
C ASP A 23 -6.15 -15.53 -2.27
N VAL A 24 -6.43 -14.33 -2.80
CA VAL A 24 -5.65 -13.12 -2.54
C VAL A 24 -6.38 -12.21 -1.56
N SER A 25 -5.83 -12.10 -0.34
CA SER A 25 -6.32 -11.21 0.71
C SER A 25 -5.30 -10.11 1.04
N PRO A 26 -5.37 -8.93 0.41
CA PRO A 26 -4.47 -7.83 0.72
C PRO A 26 -4.73 -7.28 2.12
N ILE A 27 -3.67 -6.88 2.82
CA ILE A 27 -3.69 -6.38 4.20
C ILE A 27 -3.21 -4.92 4.27
N PRO A 28 -3.93 -3.97 3.66
CA PRO A 28 -3.49 -2.57 3.61
C PRO A 28 -3.51 -1.93 5.00
N GLY A 29 -2.38 -1.35 5.41
CA GLY A 29 -2.24 -0.59 6.65
C GLY A 29 -2.52 0.90 6.47
N THR A 30 -3.06 1.55 7.51
CA THR A 30 -3.25 3.00 7.56
C THR A 30 -3.35 3.47 9.01
N THR A 31 -3.01 4.74 9.27
CA THR A 31 -3.22 5.44 10.56
C THR A 31 -4.37 6.46 10.49
N LYS A 32 -4.97 6.65 9.32
CA LYS A 32 -6.03 7.63 9.05
C LYS A 32 -7.34 6.95 8.67
N ILE A 33 -8.44 7.45 9.21
CA ILE A 33 -9.77 6.86 8.99
C ILE A 33 -10.26 7.09 7.56
N GLU A 34 -9.90 8.21 6.94
CA GLU A 34 -10.26 8.54 5.57
C GLU A 34 -9.66 7.51 4.60
N ASN A 35 -8.38 7.16 4.82
CA ASN A 35 -7.69 6.13 4.06
C ASN A 35 -8.28 4.72 4.33
N PHE A 36 -8.74 4.46 5.55
CA PHE A 36 -9.44 3.21 5.86
C PHE A 36 -10.73 3.10 5.04
N ASN A 37 -11.53 4.17 4.99
CA ASN A 37 -12.74 4.23 4.18
C ASN A 37 -12.43 4.06 2.68
N ASP A 38 -11.34 4.66 2.20
CA ASP A 38 -10.87 4.45 0.83
C ASP A 38 -10.51 2.99 0.57
N ASN A 39 -9.76 2.34 1.48
CA ASN A 39 -9.40 0.93 1.35
C ASN A 39 -10.64 0.02 1.28
N VAL A 40 -11.64 0.26 2.14
CA VAL A 40 -12.92 -0.46 2.10
C VAL A 40 -13.66 -0.20 0.77
N GLY A 41 -13.65 1.05 0.29
CA GLY A 41 -14.28 1.43 -0.98
C GLY A 41 -13.69 0.70 -2.20
N ALA A 42 -12.47 0.19 -2.13
CA ALA A 42 -11.85 -0.59 -3.20
C ALA A 42 -12.65 -1.87 -3.54
N LEU A 43 -13.33 -2.47 -2.56
CA LEU A 43 -14.14 -3.69 -2.74
C LEU A 43 -15.32 -3.49 -3.72
N SER A 44 -15.79 -2.24 -3.85
CA SER A 44 -16.88 -1.87 -4.75
C SER A 44 -16.41 -1.63 -6.19
N VAL A 45 -15.11 -1.51 -6.44
CA VAL A 45 -14.56 -1.25 -7.77
C VAL A 45 -14.49 -2.55 -8.56
N LYS A 46 -15.31 -2.67 -9.61
CA LYS A 46 -15.30 -3.83 -10.52
C LYS A 46 -14.41 -3.59 -11.72
N LEU A 47 -13.48 -4.51 -11.99
CA LEU A 47 -12.56 -4.43 -13.13
C LEU A 47 -12.96 -5.43 -14.21
N THR A 48 -13.08 -4.95 -15.44
CA THR A 48 -13.30 -5.82 -16.61
C THR A 48 -12.00 -6.55 -16.98
N PRO A 49 -12.07 -7.66 -17.73
CA PRO A 49 -10.86 -8.36 -18.20
C PRO A 49 -9.89 -7.45 -18.98
N GLY A 50 -10.43 -6.55 -19.80
CA GLY A 50 -9.61 -5.59 -20.55
C GLY A 50 -8.89 -4.57 -19.65
N GLU A 51 -9.56 -4.09 -18.60
CA GLU A 51 -8.93 -3.20 -17.62
C GLU A 51 -7.90 -3.93 -16.76
N MET A 52 -8.17 -5.18 -16.38
CA MET A 52 -7.20 -6.03 -15.68
C MET A 52 -5.92 -6.22 -16.51
N ASN A 53 -6.05 -6.48 -17.82
CA ASN A 53 -4.90 -6.58 -18.71
C ASN A 53 -4.13 -5.26 -18.78
N GLN A 54 -4.82 -4.14 -18.97
CA GLN A 54 -4.19 -2.82 -19.04
C GLN A 54 -3.42 -2.47 -17.76
N LEU A 55 -4.00 -2.76 -16.59
CA LEU A 55 -3.35 -2.53 -15.30
C LEU A 55 -2.16 -3.47 -15.08
N SER A 56 -2.29 -4.73 -15.49
CA SER A 56 -1.21 -5.71 -15.39
C SER A 56 -0.02 -5.36 -16.29
N ASP A 57 -0.26 -4.78 -17.47
CA ASP A 57 0.81 -4.30 -18.34
C ASP A 57 1.57 -3.12 -17.74
N LEU A 58 0.86 -2.21 -17.05
CA LEU A 58 1.51 -1.13 -16.29
C LEU A 58 2.36 -1.69 -15.13
N ALA A 59 1.85 -2.70 -14.42
CA ALA A 59 2.58 -3.31 -13.31
C ALA A 59 3.91 -3.95 -13.75
N LYS A 60 3.98 -4.54 -14.94
CA LYS A 60 5.20 -5.12 -15.52
C LYS A 60 6.33 -4.11 -15.74
N LEU A 61 6.02 -2.81 -15.80
CA LEU A 61 7.02 -1.75 -15.95
C LEU A 61 7.78 -1.48 -14.65
N VAL A 62 7.22 -1.86 -13.50
CA VAL A 62 7.83 -1.66 -12.19
C VAL A 62 8.81 -2.79 -11.92
N LYS A 63 10.09 -2.46 -11.84
CA LYS A 63 11.18 -3.37 -11.46
C LYS A 63 11.91 -2.81 -10.25
N GLY A 64 12.21 -3.65 -9.28
CA GLY A 64 12.96 -3.25 -8.10
C GLY A 64 13.39 -4.47 -7.29
N ASP A 65 14.45 -4.30 -6.52
CA ASP A 65 14.89 -5.32 -5.56
C ASP A 65 13.87 -5.46 -4.43
N ARG A 66 13.76 -6.68 -3.88
CA ARG A 66 12.89 -6.96 -2.72
C ARG A 66 13.28 -6.11 -1.50
N TYR A 67 14.56 -5.78 -1.38
CA TYR A 67 15.09 -4.93 -0.34
C TYR A 67 15.79 -3.74 -1.00
N PRO A 68 15.34 -2.50 -0.76
CA PRO A 68 16.21 -1.36 -1.03
C PRO A 68 17.47 -1.50 -0.17
N PHE A 69 18.55 -0.81 -0.55
CA PHE A 69 19.75 -0.69 0.29
C PHE A 69 19.30 -0.18 1.68
N MET A 70 19.18 -1.08 2.65
CA MET A 70 18.57 -0.76 3.94
C MET A 70 19.39 0.35 4.59
N ALA A 71 18.70 1.38 5.08
CA ALA A 71 19.32 2.37 5.94
C ALA A 71 19.92 1.63 7.15
N ASN A 72 21.22 1.82 7.35
CA ASN A 72 21.99 1.23 8.43
C ASN A 72 21.28 1.38 9.78
N THR A 73 20.87 0.26 10.37
CA THR A 73 20.11 0.21 11.65
C THR A 73 20.91 0.77 12.84
N TRP A 74 22.24 0.87 12.71
CA TRP A 74 23.13 1.41 13.73
C TRP A 74 23.11 2.94 13.85
N ILE A 75 22.61 3.68 12.84
CA ILE A 75 22.65 5.15 12.84
C ILE A 75 21.83 5.75 14.00
N ASN A 76 20.71 5.10 14.35
CA ASN A 76 19.80 5.56 15.40
C ASN A 76 19.80 4.69 16.65
N ALA A 77 20.81 3.82 16.81
CA ALA A 77 20.94 2.92 17.95
C ALA A 77 21.51 3.62 19.21
N ASN A 78 21.00 4.81 19.54
CA ASN A 78 21.40 5.58 20.72
C ASN A 78 20.53 5.22 21.92
N THR A 79 21.10 5.32 23.12
CA THR A 79 20.37 5.20 24.39
C THR A 79 20.17 6.58 25.01
N PRO A 80 19.03 6.85 25.68
CA PRO A 80 18.86 8.10 26.44
C PRO A 80 20.04 8.30 27.41
N PRO A 81 20.60 9.51 27.51
CA PRO A 81 21.69 9.78 28.45
C PRO A 81 21.17 9.78 29.89
N LEU A 82 22.01 9.37 30.85
CA LEU A 82 21.64 9.22 32.27
C LEU A 82 20.96 10.46 32.87
N PHE A 83 21.34 11.67 32.46
CA PHE A 83 20.76 12.92 32.98
C PHE A 83 19.33 13.21 32.48
N SER A 84 18.87 12.53 31.42
CA SER A 84 17.52 12.68 30.86
C SER A 84 16.47 11.87 31.63
N TRP A 85 16.91 10.99 32.53
CA TRP A 85 16.03 10.15 33.33
C TRP A 85 15.49 10.97 34.51
N LYS A 86 14.18 11.21 34.53
CA LYS A 86 13.47 11.73 35.70
C LYS A 86 12.72 10.58 36.35
N SER A 87 13.11 10.24 37.58
CA SER A 87 12.32 9.38 38.45
C SER A 87 11.18 10.20 39.05
N ASP A 88 9.94 9.79 38.78
CA ASP A 88 8.75 10.29 39.51
C ASP A 88 8.76 9.81 40.97
#